data_AF-A0A835BXE3-F1
#
_entry.id   AF-A0A835BXE3-F1
#
_cell.length_a   1.000
_cell.length_b   1.000
_cell.length_c   1.000
_cell.angle_alpha   90.00
_cell.angle_beta   90.00
_cell.angle_gamma   90.00
#
_symmetry.space_group_name_H-M   'P 1'
#
loop_
_entity.id
_entity.type
_entity.pdbx_description
1 polymer ?
#
loop_
_entity_poly.entity_id
_entity_poly.type
_entity_poly.pdbx_seq_one_letter_code
_entity_poly.pdbx_strand_id
1 'polypeptide(L)'
;MLVVFCIPVAPGRSRLIWAFPRNAGVWLHKIIPRWLSHSVTNRVLDSDICLIHFEERRFVAVGLDNCHKVCYMPTSSDGMVVAFRNWFRKYCKHQVGWGTPQPDQLHKQIDTI
;
A
#
# COMPACT_ATOMS: atom_id res chain seq x y z
N MET A 1 -2.56 -11.91 12.58
CA MET A 1 -3.21 -10.99 11.63
C MET A 1 -2.11 -10.29 10.85
N LEU A 2 -2.23 -10.16 9.54
CA LEU A 2 -1.24 -9.41 8.72
C LEU A 2 -1.62 -7.93 8.73
N VAL A 3 -0.64 -7.07 9.03
CA VAL A 3 -0.78 -5.62 8.90
C VAL A 3 0.22 -5.17 7.85
N VAL A 4 -0.25 -4.42 6.86
CA VAL A 4 0.58 -3.92 5.75
C VAL A 4 0.36 -2.42 5.60
N PHE A 5 1.45 -1.68 5.52
CA PHE A 5 1.49 -0.25 5.22
C PHE A 5 2.26 -0.05 3.92
N CYS A 6 1.62 0.61 2.95
CA CYS A 6 2.25 1.05 1.72
C CYS A 6 2.42 2.58 1.79
N ILE A 7 3.64 3.04 2.05
CA ILE A 7 3.93 4.44 2.26
C ILE A 7 4.55 5.01 0.97
N PRO A 8 3.90 5.94 0.27
CA PRO A 8 4.49 6.60 -0.91
C PRO A 8 5.70 7.44 -0.47
N VAL A 9 6.85 7.30 -1.15
CA VAL A 9 8.10 8.03 -0.83
C VAL A 9 8.51 8.96 -1.96
N ALA A 10 8.29 8.56 -3.21
CA ALA A 10 8.54 9.36 -4.40
C ALA A 10 7.61 8.89 -5.55
N PRO A 11 7.51 9.62 -6.68
CA PRO A 11 6.71 9.17 -7.82
C PRO A 11 7.20 7.80 -8.31
N GLY A 12 6.30 6.82 -8.42
CA GLY A 12 6.64 5.43 -8.78
C GLY A 12 7.44 4.67 -7.72
N ARG A 13 7.51 5.17 -6.48
CA ARG A 13 8.22 4.50 -5.38
C ARG A 13 7.41 4.53 -4.09
N SER A 14 7.13 3.34 -3.57
CA SER A 14 6.51 3.15 -2.26
C SER A 14 7.40 2.28 -1.37
N ARG A 15 7.31 2.49 -0.06
CA ARG A 15 7.91 1.64 0.95
C ARG A 15 6.84 0.75 1.53
N LEU A 16 7.04 -0.56 1.39
CA LEU A 16 6.19 -1.58 2.00
C LEU A 16 6.73 -1.91 3.40
N ILE A 17 5.90 -1.73 4.42
CA ILE A 17 6.19 -2.16 5.79
C ILE A 17 5.09 -3.13 6.19
N TRP A 18 5.46 -4.33 6.62
CA TRP A 18 4.49 -5.33 7.04
C TRP A 18 4.89 -5.93 8.39
N ALA A 19 3.88 -6.34 9.14
CA ALA A 19 4.05 -7.01 10.42
C ALA A 19 3.02 -8.11 10.58
N PHE A 20 3.41 -9.19 11.24
CA PHE A 20 2.52 -10.30 11.55
C PHE A 20 2.43 -10.51 13.08
N PRO A 21 1.75 -9.61 13.80
CA PRO A 21 1.52 -9.79 15.23
C PRO A 21 0.72 -11.09 15.47
N ARG A 22 1.22 -11.90 16.41
CA ARG A 22 0.56 -13.12 16.90
C ARG A 22 0.39 -13.05 18.41
N ASN A 23 -0.86 -13.22 18.85
CA ASN A 23 -1.20 -13.29 20.28
C ASN A 23 -1.29 -14.75 20.79
N ALA A 24 -1.21 -15.74 19.90
CA ALA A 24 -1.30 -17.17 20.22
C ALA A 24 -0.09 -17.93 19.66
N GLY A 25 0.29 -19.04 20.31
CA GLY A 25 1.40 -19.88 19.86
C GLY A 25 2.78 -19.21 19.95
N VAL A 26 2.95 -18.19 20.80
CA VAL A 26 4.21 -17.44 20.98
C VAL A 26 5.40 -18.34 21.34
N TRP A 27 5.17 -19.48 21.99
CA TRP A 27 6.23 -20.45 22.27
C TRP A 27 6.81 -21.09 20.99
N LEU A 28 6.02 -21.24 19.91
CA LEU A 28 6.51 -21.76 18.62
C LEU A 28 7.60 -20.85 18.02
N HIS A 29 7.59 -19.55 18.32
CA HIS A 29 8.66 -18.65 17.88
C HIS A 29 10.01 -18.92 18.57
N LYS A 30 10.03 -19.65 19.70
CA LYS A 30 11.27 -20.09 20.34
C LYS A 30 11.87 -21.33 19.65
N ILE A 31 11.06 -22.07 18.89
CA ILE A 31 11.45 -23.32 18.24
C ILE A 31 11.72 -23.09 16.76
N ILE A 32 10.85 -22.31 16.11
CA ILE A 32 10.94 -22.01 14.69
C ILE A 32 11.96 -20.88 14.52
N PRO A 33 13.06 -21.11 13.78
CA PRO A 33 14.04 -20.06 13.56
C PRO A 33 13.43 -18.92 12.75
N ARG A 34 13.79 -17.68 13.11
CA ARG A 34 13.21 -16.47 12.51
C ARG A 34 13.33 -16.44 10.99
N TRP A 35 14.44 -16.91 10.43
CA TRP A 35 14.68 -16.92 8.99
C TRP A 35 13.67 -17.78 8.22
N LEU A 36 13.20 -18.89 8.81
CA LEU A 36 12.24 -19.77 8.13
C LEU A 36 10.88 -19.09 8.01
N SER A 37 10.42 -18.46 9.10
CA SER A 37 9.20 -17.64 9.07
C SER A 37 9.31 -16.50 8.07
N HIS A 38 10.46 -15.80 8.04
CA HIS A 38 10.72 -14.72 7.09
C HIS A 38 10.73 -15.20 5.63
N SER A 39 11.34 -16.37 5.37
CA SER A 39 11.42 -16.95 4.02
C SER A 39 10.05 -17.29 3.46
N VAL A 40 9.17 -17.87 4.29
CA VAL A 40 7.81 -18.22 3.89
C VAL A 40 7.00 -16.97 3.57
N THR A 41 7.07 -15.94 4.43
CA THR A 41 6.33 -14.70 4.21
C THR A 41 6.87 -13.91 3.01
N ASN A 42 8.19 -13.84 2.85
CA ASN A 42 8.78 -13.13 1.71
C ASN A 42 8.42 -13.80 0.39
N ARG A 43 8.33 -15.14 0.34
CA ARG A 43 7.97 -15.83 -0.90
C ARG A 43 6.60 -15.46 -1.43
N VAL A 44 5.64 -15.16 -0.53
CA VAL A 44 4.31 -14.66 -0.91
C VAL A 44 4.38 -13.20 -1.33
N LEU A 45 5.12 -12.38 -0.61
CA LEU A 45 5.29 -10.97 -0.97
C LEU A 45 5.99 -10.80 -2.32
N ASP A 46 7.04 -11.60 -2.58
CA ASP A 46 7.81 -11.56 -3.82
C ASP A 46 6.97 -11.93 -5.04
N SER A 47 6.05 -12.90 -4.91
CA SER A 47 5.13 -13.24 -6.01
C SER A 47 4.18 -12.09 -6.34
N ASP A 48 3.66 -11.42 -5.31
CA ASP A 48 2.69 -10.34 -5.49
C ASP A 48 3.36 -9.05 -5.98
N ILE A 49 4.58 -8.74 -5.50
CA ILE A 49 5.36 -7.57 -5.93
C ILE A 49 5.65 -7.62 -7.43
N CYS A 50 5.91 -8.81 -7.98
CA CYS A 50 6.14 -8.97 -9.42
C CYS A 50 4.91 -8.54 -10.25
N LEU A 51 3.71 -8.91 -9.81
CA LEU A 51 2.46 -8.51 -10.47
C LEU A 51 2.25 -7.00 -10.39
N ILE A 52 2.42 -6.41 -9.20
CA ILE A 52 2.28 -4.96 -8.98
C ILE A 52 3.26 -4.18 -9.87
N HIS A 53 4.50 -4.64 -9.99
CA HIS A 53 5.52 -4.01 -10.84
C HIS A 53 5.14 -4.01 -12.33
N PHE A 54 4.51 -5.09 -12.78
CA PHE A 54 4.04 -5.19 -14.16
C PHE A 54 2.81 -4.29 -14.41
N GLU A 55 1.88 -4.26 -13.46
CA GLU A 55 0.71 -3.37 -13.49
C GLU A 55 1.12 -1.89 -13.48
N GLU A 56 2.12 -1.51 -12.68
CA GLU A 56 2.65 -0.15 -12.65
C GLU A 56 3.13 0.28 -14.04
N ARG A 57 3.89 -0.56 -14.74
CA ARG A 57 4.39 -0.24 -16.10
C ARG A 57 3.25 -0.05 -17.09
N ARG A 58 2.21 -0.89 -17.02
CA ARG A 58 1.00 -0.74 -17.83
C ARG A 58 0.24 0.54 -17.49
N PHE A 59 0.18 0.86 -16.20
CA PHE A 59 -0.48 2.06 -15.70
C PHE A 59 0.24 3.34 -16.16
N VAL A 60 1.57 3.37 -16.10
CA VAL A 60 2.38 4.50 -16.60
C VAL A 60 2.18 4.69 -18.10
N ALA A 61 2.09 3.61 -18.88
CA ALA A 61 1.90 3.68 -20.33
C ALA A 61 0.53 4.29 -20.74
N VAL A 62 -0.50 4.13 -19.93
CA VAL A 62 -1.88 4.54 -20.25
C VAL A 62 -2.30 5.84 -19.55
N GLY A 63 -1.59 6.22 -18.47
CA GLY A 63 -1.83 7.44 -17.70
C GLY A 63 -2.91 7.31 -16.63
N LEU A 64 -2.88 8.23 -15.66
CA LEU A 64 -3.71 8.20 -14.45
C LEU A 64 -5.22 8.25 -14.74
N ASP A 65 -5.63 8.94 -15.81
CA ASP A 65 -7.04 9.15 -16.12
C ASP A 65 -7.70 7.91 -16.74
N ASN A 66 -6.94 7.12 -17.49
CA ASN A 66 -7.42 5.94 -18.21
C ASN A 66 -7.16 4.62 -17.46
N CYS A 67 -6.54 4.68 -16.29
CA CYS A 67 -6.14 3.50 -15.50
C CYS A 67 -7.28 2.54 -15.16
N HIS A 68 -8.50 3.07 -14.98
CA HIS A 68 -9.68 2.30 -14.65
C HIS A 68 -10.11 1.37 -15.78
N LYS A 69 -9.60 1.55 -17.00
CA LYS A 69 -9.86 0.66 -18.15
C LYS A 69 -8.81 -0.45 -18.29
N VAL A 70 -7.63 -0.27 -17.71
CA VAL A 70 -6.47 -1.18 -17.90
C VAL A 70 -6.45 -2.30 -16.87
N CYS A 71 -6.85 -1.99 -15.62
CA CYS A 71 -6.98 -2.96 -14.53
C CYS A 71 -8.46 -3.16 -14.14
N TYR A 72 -9.40 -3.03 -15.09
CA TYR A 72 -10.80 -3.34 -14.83
C TYR A 72 -11.01 -4.85 -14.82
N MET A 73 -11.19 -5.46 -13.65
CA MET A 73 -11.73 -6.82 -13.59
C MET A 73 -13.24 -6.71 -13.33
N PRO A 74 -14.09 -7.30 -14.18
CA PRO A 74 -15.55 -7.22 -14.06
C PRO A 74 -16.06 -8.19 -12.98
N THR A 75 -15.53 -8.09 -11.75
CA THR A 75 -15.89 -8.98 -10.64
C THR A 75 -16.27 -8.20 -9.40
N SER A 76 -17.19 -8.77 -8.59
CA SER A 76 -17.60 -8.18 -7.32
C SER A 76 -16.45 -8.06 -6.32
N SER A 77 -15.38 -8.85 -6.49
CA SER A 77 -14.17 -8.85 -5.68
C SER A 77 -13.45 -7.49 -5.67
N ASP A 78 -13.58 -6.70 -6.72
CA ASP A 78 -12.93 -5.39 -6.85
C ASP A 78 -13.65 -4.25 -6.09
N GLY A 79 -14.81 -4.54 -5.49
CA GLY A 79 -15.64 -3.52 -4.86
C GLY A 79 -14.92 -2.65 -3.84
N MET A 80 -14.03 -3.25 -3.03
CA MET A 80 -13.24 -2.51 -2.04
C MET A 80 -12.19 -1.60 -2.69
N VAL A 81 -11.54 -2.07 -3.77
CA VAL A 81 -10.54 -1.28 -4.52
C VAL A 81 -11.22 -0.09 -5.18
N VAL A 82 -12.38 -0.29 -5.80
CA VAL A 82 -13.18 0.78 -6.42
C VAL A 82 -13.62 1.79 -5.37
N ALA A 83 -14.15 1.34 -4.22
CA ALA A 83 -14.55 2.21 -3.13
C ALA A 83 -13.39 3.05 -2.60
N PHE A 84 -12.22 2.43 -2.37
CA PHE A 84 -11.01 3.12 -1.94
C PHE A 84 -10.56 4.18 -2.95
N ARG A 85 -10.54 3.86 -4.24
CA ARG A 85 -10.15 4.81 -5.30
C ARG A 85 -11.11 5.99 -5.38
N ASN A 86 -12.42 5.74 -5.26
CA ASN A 86 -13.43 6.80 -5.22
C ASN A 86 -13.27 7.70 -3.99
N TRP A 87 -13.00 7.12 -2.83
CA TRP A 87 -12.69 7.86 -1.61
C TRP A 87 -11.42 8.72 -1.78
N PHE A 88 -10.33 8.14 -2.30
CA PHE A 88 -9.07 8.84 -2.52
C PHE A 88 -9.20 9.99 -3.53
N ARG A 89 -9.97 9.78 -4.60
CA ARG A 89 -10.34 10.83 -5.56
C ARG A 89 -11.08 11.97 -4.89
N LYS A 90 -12.09 11.65 -4.08
CA LYS A 90 -12.98 12.62 -3.43
C LYS A 90 -12.26 13.46 -2.37
N TYR A 91 -11.45 12.84 -1.52
CA TYR A 91 -10.88 13.50 -0.35
C TYR A 91 -9.42 13.93 -0.53
N CYS A 92 -8.64 13.25 -1.37
CA CYS A 92 -7.21 13.53 -1.55
C CYS A 92 -6.88 14.16 -2.91
N LYS A 93 -7.86 14.41 -3.79
CA LYS A 93 -7.66 14.97 -5.15
C LYS A 93 -6.64 14.18 -6.00
N HIS A 94 -6.52 12.87 -5.78
CA HIS A 94 -5.48 12.01 -6.35
C HIS A 94 -4.03 12.40 -5.98
N GLN A 95 -3.83 13.18 -4.93
CA GLN A 95 -2.52 13.63 -4.48
C GLN A 95 -2.16 13.04 -3.13
N VAL A 96 -0.86 12.90 -2.91
CA VAL A 96 -0.28 12.49 -1.63
C VAL A 96 0.31 13.74 -0.99
N GLY A 97 0.24 13.87 0.34
CA GLY A 97 0.62 15.08 1.07
C GLY A 97 2.06 15.59 0.86
N TRP A 98 3.01 14.75 0.43
CA TRP A 98 4.36 15.19 0.05
C TRP A 98 4.50 15.57 -1.43
N GLY A 99 3.52 15.22 -2.27
CA GLY A 99 3.46 15.58 -3.69
C GLY A 99 2.98 17.01 -3.95
N THR A 100 2.66 17.75 -2.89
CA THR A 100 2.44 19.19 -2.89
C THR A 100 3.47 19.85 -1.96
N PRO A 101 4.03 21.01 -2.32
CA PRO A 101 4.52 21.91 -1.30
C PRO A 101 3.29 22.42 -0.54
N GLN A 102 3.05 21.88 0.66
CA GLN A 102 2.08 22.46 1.60
C GLN A 102 2.83 23.38 2.56
N PRO A 103 2.80 24.72 2.35
CA PRO A 103 3.40 25.67 3.29
C PRO A 103 2.65 25.77 4.64
N ASP A 104 1.41 25.24 4.75
CA ASP A 104 0.50 25.67 5.83
C ASP A 104 0.00 24.58 6.78
N GLN A 105 0.60 23.38 6.79
CA GLN A 105 0.20 22.31 7.74
C GLN A 105 1.05 22.24 9.02
N LEU A 106 2.15 22.98 9.11
CA LEU A 106 3.01 22.96 10.31
C LEU A 106 2.48 23.88 11.44
N HIS A 107 1.64 24.88 11.14
CA HIS A 107 1.27 25.92 12.11
C HIS A 107 -0.02 25.65 12.90
N LYS A 108 -0.82 24.62 12.57
CA LYS A 108 -2.13 24.42 13.24
C LYS A 108 -2.10 23.55 14.50
N GLN A 109 -0.92 23.06 14.93
CA GLN A 109 -0.82 22.18 16.10
C GLN A 109 -0.15 22.81 17.32
N ILE A 110 0.40 24.03 17.21
CA ILE A 110 1.12 24.68 18.33
C ILE A 110 0.22 25.66 19.10
N ASP A 111 -0.89 26.14 18.53
CA ASP A 111 -1.76 27.15 19.16
C ASP A 111 -2.93 26.55 19.97
N THR A 112 -2.81 25.32 20.47
CA THR A 112 -3.83 24.72 21.37
C THR A 112 -3.20 23.92 22.50
N ILE A 113 -2.18 24.51 23.12
CA ILE A 113 -1.73 24.19 24.48
C ILE A 113 -1.61 25.52 25.24
#